data_AF-A0A6G4QTD6-F1
#
_entry.id   AF-A0A6G4QTD6-F1
#
_cell.length_a   1.000
_cell.length_b   1.000
_cell.length_c   1.000
_cell.angle_alpha   90.00
_cell.angle_beta   90.00
_cell.angle_gamma   90.00
#
_symmetry.space_group_name_H-M   'P 1'
#
loop_
_entity.id
_entity.type
_entity.pdbx_description
1 polymer ?
#
loop_
_entity_poly.entity_id
_entity_poly.type
_entity_poly.pdbx_seq_one_letter_code
_entity_poly.pdbx_strand_id
1 'polypeptide(L)'
;MPVFVHLTRHDNVAAIRRGGIAPGKLTRQVYAMPVTRNFQISHQWLRELRGGAGGTMVAVYFRVPDDEAVEIGHYGSPRQRMTAAQAVAIMLAAETVDPTAARAADDRSRAVRAGKRLPSSPEGFEVLLSRRIQPSEILRVKVPPQVVGWRRRPGSNGAPPCFCICCERGRPGVGKLLRTVEEAEAKGRPVKATVFGRDERSFARVERLKAERTKD
;
A
#
# COMPACT_ATOMS: atom_id res chain seq x y z
N MET A 1 -5.85 18.27 17.48
CA MET A 1 -6.36 18.23 16.08
C MET A 1 -5.26 17.79 15.12
N PRO A 2 -5.13 16.49 14.84
CA PRO A 2 -4.18 15.96 13.87
C PRO A 2 -4.52 16.41 12.44
N VAL A 3 -3.47 16.45 11.62
CA VAL A 3 -3.58 16.66 10.18
C VAL A 3 -3.43 15.32 9.48
N PHE A 4 -4.31 15.06 8.52
CA PHE A 4 -4.32 13.89 7.67
C PHE A 4 -4.09 14.29 6.21
N VAL A 5 -3.58 13.35 5.42
CA VAL A 5 -3.42 13.47 3.97
C VAL A 5 -4.24 12.41 3.26
N HIS A 6 -5.10 12.84 2.35
CA HIS A 6 -5.79 11.99 1.39
C HIS A 6 -5.11 12.11 0.03
N LEU A 7 -4.79 10.97 -0.58
CA LEU A 7 -4.19 10.91 -1.91
C LEU A 7 -5.28 10.64 -2.95
N THR A 8 -5.35 11.48 -3.99
CA THR A 8 -6.36 11.37 -5.04
C THR A 8 -5.81 11.86 -6.37
N ARG A 9 -6.58 11.69 -7.45
CA ARG A 9 -6.24 12.22 -8.78
C ARG A 9 -6.47 13.72 -8.84
N HIS A 10 -5.65 14.42 -9.61
CA HIS A 10 -5.79 15.86 -9.84
C HIS A 10 -7.20 16.25 -10.34
N ASP A 11 -7.82 15.43 -11.19
CA ASP A 11 -9.16 15.68 -11.76
C ASP A 11 -10.25 15.80 -10.69
N ASN A 12 -10.06 15.17 -9.53
CA ASN A 12 -11.01 15.22 -8.42
C ASN A 12 -10.93 16.52 -7.61
N VAL A 13 -9.89 17.34 -7.78
CA VAL A 13 -9.64 18.53 -6.95
C VAL A 13 -10.80 19.51 -7.01
N ALA A 14 -11.36 19.76 -8.19
CA ALA A 14 -12.47 20.70 -8.34
C ALA A 14 -13.73 20.23 -7.58
N ALA A 15 -14.03 18.93 -7.62
CA ALA A 15 -15.14 18.36 -6.87
C ALA A 15 -14.89 18.40 -5.35
N ILE A 16 -13.66 18.09 -4.93
CA ILE A 16 -13.26 18.11 -3.51
C ILE A 16 -13.33 19.53 -2.93
N ARG A 17 -12.92 20.55 -3.69
CA ARG A 17 -13.03 21.95 -3.24
C ARG A 17 -14.46 22.40 -2.99
N ARG A 18 -15.43 21.89 -3.78
CA ARG A 18 -16.84 22.24 -3.64
C ARG A 18 -17.56 21.43 -2.56
N GLY A 19 -17.34 20.12 -2.54
CA GLY A 19 -18.13 19.18 -1.75
C GLY A 19 -17.36 18.40 -0.69
N GLY A 20 -16.07 18.67 -0.53
CA GLY A 20 -15.21 17.94 0.39
C GLY A 20 -14.84 16.54 -0.11
N ILE A 21 -14.27 15.73 0.77
CA ILE A 21 -13.84 14.36 0.44
C ILE A 21 -14.97 13.39 0.80
N ALA A 22 -15.63 12.83 -0.21
CA ALA A 22 -16.66 11.83 -0.03
C ALA A 22 -16.04 10.45 0.28
N PRO A 23 -16.71 9.62 1.09
CA PRO A 23 -16.34 8.21 1.22
C PRO A 23 -16.35 7.50 -0.15
N GLY A 24 -15.42 6.56 -0.35
CA GLY A 24 -15.35 5.79 -1.59
C GLY A 24 -16.60 4.95 -1.83
N LYS A 25 -16.99 4.76 -3.10
CA LYS A 25 -18.23 4.02 -3.44
C LYS A 25 -18.24 2.58 -2.90
N LEU A 26 -17.10 1.89 -2.96
CA LEU A 26 -16.95 0.51 -2.52
C LEU A 26 -16.57 0.42 -1.03
N THR A 27 -15.59 1.21 -0.60
CA THR A 27 -15.08 1.19 0.77
C THR A 27 -16.03 1.82 1.77
N ARG A 28 -16.94 2.71 1.31
CA ARG A 28 -17.77 3.59 2.13
C ARG A 28 -16.99 4.38 3.18
N GLN A 29 -15.70 4.57 2.93
CA GLN A 29 -14.76 5.21 3.84
C GLN A 29 -13.82 6.14 3.06
N VAL A 30 -13.34 7.18 3.72
CA VAL A 30 -12.27 8.06 3.26
C VAL A 30 -10.95 7.49 3.74
N TYR A 31 -10.09 7.12 2.80
CA TYR A 31 -8.73 6.71 3.08
C TYR A 31 -7.85 7.92 3.35
N ALA A 32 -7.11 7.94 4.44
CA ALA A 32 -6.13 8.98 4.73
C ALA A 32 -4.98 8.46 5.58
N MET A 33 -3.88 9.22 5.60
CA MET A 33 -2.72 8.93 6.45
C MET A 33 -2.47 10.08 7.40
N PRO A 34 -2.08 9.83 8.66
CA PRO A 34 -1.56 10.89 9.53
C PRO A 34 -0.38 11.59 8.85
N VAL A 35 -0.37 12.91 8.91
CA VAL A 35 0.77 13.71 8.46
C VAL A 35 1.77 13.79 9.60
N THR A 36 2.94 13.26 9.35
CA THR A 36 4.01 13.10 10.33
C THR A 36 5.28 13.80 9.87
N ARG A 37 6.38 13.61 10.61
CA ARG A 37 7.68 14.20 10.24
C ARG A 37 8.28 13.47 9.04
N ASN A 38 7.97 12.18 8.86
CA ASN A 38 8.48 11.40 7.76
C ASN A 38 7.56 11.44 6.54
N PHE A 39 7.91 12.29 5.57
CA PHE A 39 7.15 12.47 4.34
C PHE A 39 6.94 11.16 3.55
N GLN A 40 7.93 10.26 3.54
CA GLN A 40 7.83 8.98 2.84
C GLN A 40 6.74 8.09 3.45
N ILE A 41 6.58 8.14 4.77
CA ILE A 41 5.61 7.32 5.50
C ILE A 41 4.19 7.90 5.41
N SER A 42 4.00 9.22 5.54
CA SER A 42 2.67 9.83 5.36
C SER A 42 2.15 9.69 3.92
N HIS A 43 3.02 9.63 2.92
CA HIS A 43 2.65 9.55 1.49
C HIS A 43 2.99 8.19 0.87
N GLN A 44 3.20 7.16 1.70
CA GLN A 44 3.75 5.86 1.28
C GLN A 44 2.93 5.12 0.21
N TRP A 45 1.65 5.47 0.05
CA TRP A 45 0.72 4.86 -0.91
C TRP A 45 0.72 5.51 -2.28
N LEU A 46 1.48 6.59 -2.47
CA LEU A 46 1.41 7.39 -3.69
C LEU A 46 1.81 6.59 -4.93
N ARG A 47 2.95 5.88 -4.88
CA ARG A 47 3.42 5.05 -5.99
C ARG A 47 2.45 3.93 -6.33
N GLU A 48 1.82 3.32 -5.31
CA GLU A 48 0.85 2.24 -5.51
C GLU A 48 -0.42 2.75 -6.16
N LEU A 49 -1.03 3.80 -5.61
CA LEU A 49 -2.26 4.38 -6.13
C LEU A 49 -2.08 4.93 -7.55
N ARG A 50 -0.95 5.58 -7.84
CA ARG A 50 -0.65 6.07 -9.20
C ARG A 50 -0.60 4.94 -10.23
N GLY A 51 -0.11 3.75 -9.85
CA GLY A 51 0.04 2.61 -10.74
C GLY A 51 -1.29 2.11 -11.34
N GLY A 52 -2.40 2.32 -10.64
CA GLY A 52 -3.75 2.00 -11.14
C GLY A 52 -4.56 3.21 -11.60
N ALA A 53 -4.27 4.41 -11.09
CA ALA A 53 -5.10 5.59 -11.29
C ALA A 53 -4.84 6.33 -12.61
N GLY A 54 -3.61 6.28 -13.15
CA GLY A 54 -3.18 7.15 -14.25
C GLY A 54 -3.14 8.64 -13.88
N GLY A 55 -2.38 9.44 -14.62
CA GLY A 55 -2.29 10.89 -14.40
C GLY A 55 -1.53 11.32 -13.14
N THR A 56 -1.68 12.60 -12.78
CA THR A 56 -0.98 13.23 -11.64
C THR A 56 -1.77 13.02 -10.35
N MET A 57 -1.10 12.47 -9.32
CA MET A 57 -1.65 12.35 -7.98
C MET A 57 -1.45 13.64 -7.19
N VAL A 58 -2.44 14.00 -6.38
CA VAL A 58 -2.43 15.15 -5.47
C VAL A 58 -2.66 14.70 -4.03
N ALA A 59 -2.09 15.46 -3.11
CA ALA A 59 -2.25 15.31 -1.68
C ALA A 59 -3.20 16.40 -1.16
N VAL A 60 -4.35 15.99 -0.62
CA VAL A 60 -5.31 16.87 0.03
C VAL A 60 -5.11 16.75 1.54
N TYR A 61 -4.70 17.84 2.16
CA TYR A 61 -4.44 17.91 3.60
C TYR A 61 -5.69 18.45 4.30
N PHE A 62 -6.11 17.80 5.37
CA PHE A 62 -7.26 18.21 6.17
C PHE A 62 -7.01 17.93 7.65
N ARG A 63 -7.76 18.58 8.53
CA ARG A 63 -7.69 18.39 9.98
C ARG A 63 -8.95 17.71 10.49
N VAL A 64 -8.83 16.87 11.51
CA VAL A 64 -9.97 16.27 12.20
C VAL A 64 -9.85 16.46 13.71
N PRO A 65 -10.96 16.39 14.46
CA PRO A 65 -10.94 16.33 15.93
C PRO A 65 -10.09 15.16 16.46
N ASP A 66 -9.54 15.30 17.66
CA ASP A 66 -8.69 14.27 18.27
C ASP A 66 -9.47 12.99 18.62
N ASP A 67 -10.76 13.15 18.94
CA ASP A 67 -11.74 12.13 19.31
C ASP A 67 -12.47 11.51 18.10
N GLU A 68 -12.20 11.99 16.88
CA GLU A 68 -12.81 11.45 15.66
C GLU A 68 -12.57 9.93 15.57
N ALA A 69 -13.65 9.17 15.39
CA ALA A 69 -13.58 7.72 15.27
C ALA A 69 -12.98 7.31 13.91
N VAL A 70 -11.90 6.54 13.96
CA VAL A 70 -11.19 6.04 12.78
C VAL A 70 -10.95 4.53 12.87
N GLU A 71 -10.72 3.91 11.73
CA GLU A 71 -10.20 2.55 11.64
C GLU A 71 -8.74 2.61 11.17
N ILE A 72 -7.81 2.10 11.96
CA ILE A 72 -6.42 1.91 11.53
C ILE A 72 -6.21 0.45 11.16
N GLY A 73 -5.48 0.22 10.07
CA GLY A 73 -5.09 -1.11 9.63
C GLY A 73 -3.67 -1.11 9.11
N HIS A 74 -3.24 -2.29 8.72
CA HIS A 74 -2.02 -2.48 7.95
C HIS A 74 -2.37 -3.28 6.70
N TYR A 75 -1.64 -3.07 5.60
CA TYR A 75 -1.86 -3.75 4.33
C TYR A 75 -2.06 -5.26 4.52
N GLY A 76 -3.21 -5.76 4.05
CA GLY A 76 -3.59 -7.17 4.14
C GLY A 76 -3.97 -7.67 5.54
N SER A 77 -4.13 -6.79 6.53
CA SER A 77 -4.42 -7.15 7.93
C SER A 77 -5.78 -6.62 8.39
N PRO A 78 -6.39 -7.23 9.42
CA PRO A 78 -7.60 -6.70 10.05
C PRO A 78 -7.40 -5.28 10.61
N ARG A 79 -8.48 -4.50 10.62
CA ARG A 79 -8.49 -3.12 11.11
C ARG A 79 -8.97 -3.04 12.56
N GLN A 80 -8.51 -2.03 13.27
CA GLN A 80 -8.90 -1.74 14.65
C GLN A 80 -9.51 -0.34 14.73
N ARG A 81 -10.64 -0.21 15.44
CA ARG A 81 -11.29 1.08 15.71
C ARG A 81 -10.58 1.79 16.85
N MET A 82 -10.36 3.08 16.70
CA MET A 82 -9.76 3.96 17.72
C MET A 82 -10.02 5.44 17.39
N THR A 83 -9.51 6.36 18.20
CA THR A 83 -9.59 7.79 17.89
C THR A 83 -8.50 8.23 16.92
N ALA A 84 -8.70 9.36 16.24
CA ALA A 84 -7.72 9.95 15.35
C ALA A 84 -6.39 10.26 16.07
N ALA A 85 -6.44 10.74 17.31
CA ALA A 85 -5.25 10.96 18.12
C ALA A 85 -4.50 9.65 18.43
N GLN A 86 -5.22 8.56 18.74
CA GLN A 86 -4.61 7.24 18.95
C GLN A 86 -3.94 6.71 17.68
N ALA A 87 -4.59 6.84 16.52
CA ALA A 87 -4.02 6.42 15.23
C ALA A 87 -2.74 7.20 14.90
N VAL A 88 -2.71 8.51 15.17
CA VAL A 88 -1.52 9.35 14.99
C VAL A 88 -0.40 8.92 15.95
N ALA A 89 -0.71 8.63 17.22
CA ALA A 89 0.27 8.17 18.19
C ALA A 89 0.93 6.85 17.77
N ILE A 90 0.15 5.89 17.26
CA ILE A 90 0.67 4.62 16.72
C ILE A 90 1.63 4.88 15.56
N MET A 91 1.26 5.76 14.64
CA MET A 91 2.09 6.05 13.47
C MET A 91 3.39 6.75 13.85
N LEU A 92 3.32 7.73 14.76
CA LEU A 92 4.51 8.41 15.28
C LEU A 92 5.46 7.44 15.99
N ALA A 93 4.93 6.46 16.74
CA ALA A 93 5.75 5.42 17.36
C ALA A 93 6.40 4.51 16.29
N ALA A 94 5.64 4.06 15.29
CA ALA A 94 6.14 3.20 14.23
C ALA A 94 7.27 3.85 13.40
N GLU A 95 7.23 5.17 13.20
CA GLU A 95 8.25 5.91 12.45
C GLU A 95 9.64 5.93 13.09
N THR A 96 9.71 5.67 14.40
CA THR A 96 10.99 5.60 15.12
C THR A 96 11.71 4.28 14.91
N VAL A 97 11.02 3.27 14.36
CA VAL A 97 11.55 1.91 14.20
C VAL A 97 12.10 1.73 12.78
N ASP A 98 13.24 1.06 12.66
CA ASP A 98 13.75 0.65 11.34
C ASP A 98 12.73 -0.27 10.64
N PRO A 99 12.23 0.09 9.44
CA PRO A 99 11.18 -0.68 8.76
C PRO A 99 11.60 -2.11 8.41
N THR A 100 12.89 -2.37 8.21
CA THR A 100 13.37 -3.71 7.83
C THR A 100 13.42 -4.63 9.04
N ALA A 101 13.96 -4.15 10.16
CA ALA A 101 13.96 -4.85 11.44
C ALA A 101 12.53 -5.08 11.95
N ALA A 102 11.66 -4.07 11.85
CA ALA A 102 10.26 -4.14 12.25
C ALA A 102 9.51 -5.25 11.49
N ARG A 103 9.60 -5.27 10.15
CA ARG A 103 8.99 -6.31 9.31
C ARG A 103 9.48 -7.71 9.68
N ALA A 104 10.80 -7.88 9.86
CA ALA A 104 11.36 -9.16 10.24
C ALA A 104 10.83 -9.65 11.61
N ALA A 105 10.60 -8.73 12.56
CA ALA A 105 10.00 -9.05 13.85
C ALA A 105 8.50 -9.37 13.74
N ASP A 106 7.77 -8.61 12.93
CA ASP A 106 6.34 -8.79 12.67
C ASP A 106 6.05 -10.15 12.01
N ASP A 107 6.85 -10.56 11.03
CA ASP A 107 6.73 -11.86 10.34
C ASP A 107 6.86 -13.05 11.31
N ARG A 108 7.72 -12.92 12.34
CA ARG A 108 7.89 -13.95 13.38
C ARG A 108 6.73 -13.96 14.38
N SER A 109 6.06 -12.82 14.58
CA SER A 109 5.02 -12.66 15.60
C SER A 109 3.73 -13.41 15.25
N ARG A 110 3.35 -14.39 16.07
CA ARG A 110 2.03 -15.05 15.96
C ARG A 110 0.89 -14.08 16.21
N ALA A 111 1.06 -13.12 17.12
CA ALA A 111 0.03 -12.14 17.46
C ALA A 111 -0.28 -11.21 16.27
N VAL A 112 0.75 -10.81 15.51
CA VAL A 112 0.59 -10.04 14.28
C VAL A 112 -0.07 -10.88 13.19
N ARG A 113 0.43 -12.11 12.95
CA ARG A 113 -0.16 -13.03 11.96
C ARG A 113 -1.61 -13.41 12.25
N ALA A 114 -1.99 -13.48 13.52
CA ALA A 114 -3.38 -13.73 13.94
C ALA A 114 -4.23 -12.45 14.01
N GLY A 115 -3.71 -11.28 13.61
CA GLY A 115 -4.44 -10.00 13.63
C GLY A 115 -4.76 -9.46 15.03
N LYS A 116 -4.19 -10.03 16.09
CA LYS A 116 -4.41 -9.60 17.48
C LYS A 116 -3.62 -8.34 17.84
N ARG A 117 -2.58 -8.02 17.07
CA ARG A 117 -1.73 -6.83 17.23
C ARG A 117 -1.42 -6.24 15.86
N LEU A 118 -1.42 -4.92 15.76
CA LEU A 118 -0.94 -4.25 14.55
C LEU A 118 0.56 -4.50 14.35
N PRO A 119 1.04 -4.61 13.10
CA PRO A 119 2.47 -4.60 12.80
C PRO A 119 3.15 -3.33 13.34
N SER A 120 4.44 -3.46 13.64
CA SER A 120 5.30 -2.36 14.09
C SER A 120 5.98 -1.63 12.93
N SER A 121 6.04 -2.24 11.75
CA SER A 121 6.54 -1.60 10.53
C SER A 121 5.73 -0.34 10.18
N PRO A 122 6.38 0.82 9.96
CA PRO A 122 5.69 2.04 9.54
C PRO A 122 5.17 1.96 8.09
N GLU A 123 5.75 1.07 7.28
CA GLU A 123 5.26 0.80 5.93
C GLU A 123 4.08 -0.17 5.97
N GLY A 124 2.94 0.22 5.40
CA GLY A 124 1.74 -0.59 5.24
C GLY A 124 0.53 -0.06 5.99
N PHE A 125 0.70 0.90 6.90
CA PHE A 125 -0.42 1.50 7.63
C PHE A 125 -1.44 2.15 6.70
N GLU A 126 -2.70 2.07 7.12
CA GLU A 126 -3.84 2.76 6.52
C GLU A 126 -4.77 3.29 7.61
N VAL A 127 -5.31 4.49 7.44
CA VAL A 127 -6.37 5.02 8.30
C VAL A 127 -7.60 5.32 7.46
N LEU A 128 -8.77 4.93 7.96
CA LEU A 128 -10.05 5.08 7.29
C LEU A 128 -11.03 5.82 8.18
N LEU A 129 -11.68 6.82 7.60
CA LEU A 129 -12.73 7.60 8.23
C LEU A 129 -14.07 7.24 7.59
N SER A 130 -15.10 7.00 8.40
CA SER A 130 -16.41 6.54 7.91
C SER A 130 -17.31 7.67 7.41
N ARG A 131 -16.92 8.93 7.62
CA ARG A 131 -17.70 10.11 7.22
C ARG A 131 -17.06 10.89 6.08
N ARG A 132 -17.85 11.78 5.50
CA ARG A 132 -17.36 12.83 4.60
C ARG A 132 -16.49 13.82 5.36
N ILE A 133 -15.39 14.24 4.74
CA ILE A 133 -14.58 15.38 5.18
C ILE A 133 -15.13 16.64 4.52
N GLN A 134 -15.48 17.64 5.32
CA GLN A 134 -16.08 18.87 4.84
C GLN A 134 -15.05 19.79 4.16
N PRO A 135 -15.48 20.66 3.23
CA PRO A 135 -14.60 21.67 2.64
C PRO A 135 -13.87 22.52 3.68
N SER A 136 -14.52 22.87 4.79
CA SER A 136 -13.95 23.67 5.89
C SER A 136 -12.87 22.96 6.71
N GLU A 137 -12.78 21.62 6.60
CA GLU A 137 -11.73 20.82 7.24
C GLU A 137 -10.46 20.75 6.38
N ILE A 138 -10.57 21.09 5.08
CA ILE A 138 -9.45 21.04 4.13
C ILE A 138 -8.54 22.25 4.35
N LEU A 139 -7.26 21.97 4.55
CA LEU A 139 -6.24 22.98 4.79
C LEU A 139 -5.57 23.42 3.49
N ARG A 140 -5.23 22.46 2.62
CA ARG A 140 -4.48 22.73 1.39
C ARG A 140 -4.46 21.52 0.46
N VAL A 141 -4.20 21.78 -0.82
CA VAL A 141 -3.96 20.75 -1.83
C VAL A 141 -2.56 20.97 -2.41
N LYS A 142 -1.75 19.92 -2.50
CA LYS A 142 -0.41 19.98 -3.11
C LYS A 142 -0.21 18.86 -4.13
N VAL A 143 0.70 19.07 -5.06
CA VAL A 143 1.24 18.02 -5.93
C VAL A 143 2.52 17.49 -5.28
N PRO A 144 2.49 16.33 -4.60
CA PRO A 144 3.69 15.71 -4.03
C PRO A 144 4.64 15.17 -5.11
N PRO A 145 5.91 14.86 -4.77
CA PRO A 145 6.80 14.13 -5.67
C PRO A 145 6.18 12.77 -6.03
N GLN A 146 6.03 12.51 -7.32
CA GLN A 146 5.27 11.36 -7.81
C GLN A 146 6.02 10.01 -7.65
N VAL A 147 7.19 10.04 -7.01
CA VAL A 147 8.09 8.90 -6.84
C VAL A 147 8.13 8.37 -5.40
N VAL A 148 7.29 8.90 -4.51
CA VAL A 148 7.26 8.53 -3.09
C VAL A 148 6.43 7.25 -2.86
N GLY A 149 6.85 6.45 -1.89
CA GLY A 149 6.15 5.24 -1.48
C GLY A 149 6.64 3.95 -2.14
N TRP A 150 5.93 2.86 -1.87
CA TRP A 150 6.25 1.51 -2.37
C TRP A 150 5.35 1.12 -3.54
N ARG A 151 5.67 -0.02 -4.20
CA ARG A 151 4.84 -0.62 -5.26
C ARG A 151 4.44 -2.04 -4.87
N ARG A 152 3.20 -2.41 -5.14
CA ARG A 152 2.55 -3.72 -4.93
C ARG A 152 2.34 -4.10 -3.47
N ARG A 153 3.37 -3.97 -2.64
CA ARG A 153 3.32 -4.30 -1.21
C ARG A 153 4.32 -3.46 -0.41
N PRO A 154 4.08 -3.25 0.89
CA PRO A 154 5.04 -2.61 1.79
C PRO A 154 6.41 -3.28 1.74
N GLY A 155 7.46 -2.45 1.74
CA GLY A 155 8.83 -2.93 1.81
C GLY A 155 9.35 -3.69 0.59
N SER A 156 8.71 -3.50 -0.57
CA SER A 156 9.19 -3.98 -1.88
C SER A 156 10.24 -3.06 -2.51
N ASN A 157 10.50 -1.90 -1.92
CA ASN A 157 11.50 -0.96 -2.42
C ASN A 157 12.89 -1.59 -2.41
N GLY A 158 13.63 -1.45 -3.50
CA GLY A 158 14.96 -2.05 -3.66
C GLY A 158 14.96 -3.55 -3.99
N ALA A 159 13.85 -4.26 -3.76
CA ALA A 159 13.70 -5.61 -4.26
C ALA A 159 13.47 -5.58 -5.79
N PRO A 160 14.06 -6.51 -6.56
CA PRO A 160 13.73 -6.63 -7.97
C PRO A 160 12.22 -6.85 -8.11
N PRO A 161 11.55 -6.16 -9.06
CA PRO A 161 10.12 -6.35 -9.28
C PRO A 161 9.86 -7.84 -9.52
N CYS A 162 8.98 -8.44 -8.71
CA CYS A 162 8.62 -9.84 -8.90
C CYS A 162 7.79 -9.96 -10.19
N PHE A 163 8.41 -10.43 -11.26
CA PHE A 163 7.68 -10.75 -12.50
C PHE A 163 7.13 -12.17 -12.46
N CYS A 164 6.69 -12.61 -11.28
CA CYS A 164 6.11 -13.94 -11.16
C CYS A 164 4.83 -14.01 -11.97
N ILE A 165 4.61 -15.15 -12.62
CA ILE A 165 3.41 -15.36 -13.42
C ILE A 165 2.14 -15.20 -12.58
N CYS A 166 2.20 -15.36 -11.25
CA CYS A 166 1.07 -15.15 -10.35
C CYS A 166 0.70 -13.67 -10.13
N CYS A 167 1.66 -12.75 -10.09
CA CYS A 167 1.41 -11.32 -9.80
C CYS A 167 1.25 -10.48 -11.07
N GLU A 168 1.78 -10.94 -12.20
CA GLU A 168 1.74 -10.24 -13.49
C GLU A 168 0.69 -10.79 -14.46
N ARG A 169 0.01 -11.90 -14.14
CA ARG A 169 -0.98 -12.51 -15.03
C ARG A 169 -2.00 -11.46 -15.47
N GLY A 170 -2.15 -11.28 -16.78
CA GLY A 170 -3.15 -10.38 -17.38
C GLY A 170 -2.72 -8.91 -17.51
N ARG A 171 -1.51 -8.52 -17.07
CA ARG A 171 -1.00 -7.16 -17.33
C ARG A 171 -0.56 -7.03 -18.81
N PRO A 172 -0.93 -5.93 -19.50
CA PRO A 172 -0.42 -5.66 -20.86
C PRO A 172 1.11 -5.63 -20.89
N GLY A 173 1.71 -6.29 -21.88
CA GLY A 173 3.18 -6.32 -22.08
C GLY A 173 3.93 -7.46 -21.38
N VAL A 174 3.27 -8.28 -20.55
CA VAL A 174 3.91 -9.41 -19.85
C VAL A 174 4.42 -10.47 -20.81
N GLY A 175 3.69 -10.76 -21.89
CA GLY A 175 4.18 -11.69 -22.93
C GLY A 175 5.43 -11.18 -23.67
N LYS A 176 5.66 -9.86 -23.73
CA LYS A 176 6.89 -9.29 -24.30
C LYS A 176 8.05 -9.41 -23.30
N LEU A 177 7.76 -9.16 -22.03
CA LEU A 177 8.74 -9.32 -20.95
C LEU A 177 9.22 -10.76 -20.82
N LEU A 178 8.31 -11.75 -20.81
CA LEU A 178 8.67 -13.17 -20.71
C LEU A 178 9.57 -13.60 -21.87
N ARG A 179 9.27 -13.17 -23.11
CA ARG A 179 10.15 -13.37 -24.27
C ARG A 179 11.53 -12.72 -24.10
N THR A 180 11.58 -11.50 -23.57
CA THR A 180 12.86 -10.80 -23.32
C THR A 180 13.72 -11.55 -22.29
N VAL A 181 13.07 -12.12 -21.27
CA VAL A 181 13.74 -12.97 -20.27
C VAL A 181 14.25 -14.26 -20.92
N GLU A 182 13.41 -14.95 -21.69
CA GLU A 182 13.80 -16.17 -22.44
C GLU A 182 15.00 -15.93 -23.36
N GLU A 183 14.97 -14.84 -24.14
CA GLU A 183 16.06 -14.48 -25.04
C GLU A 183 17.35 -14.12 -24.29
N ALA A 184 17.25 -13.51 -23.12
CA ALA A 184 18.41 -13.19 -22.28
C ALA A 184 19.01 -14.46 -21.67
N GLU A 185 18.17 -15.36 -21.15
CA GLU A 185 18.55 -16.67 -20.60
C GLU A 185 19.23 -17.53 -21.68
N ALA A 186 18.63 -17.64 -22.88
CA ALA A 186 19.19 -18.37 -24.01
C ALA A 186 20.56 -17.84 -24.47
N LYS A 187 20.83 -16.55 -24.23
CA LYS A 187 22.10 -15.87 -24.55
C LYS A 187 23.06 -15.78 -23.37
N GLY A 188 22.74 -16.40 -22.23
CA GLY A 188 23.57 -16.35 -21.01
C GLY A 188 23.73 -14.94 -20.41
N ARG A 189 22.82 -14.01 -20.70
CA ARG A 189 22.88 -12.62 -20.22
C ARG A 189 22.21 -12.48 -18.85
N PRO A 190 22.69 -11.57 -17.99
CA PRO A 190 22.05 -11.32 -16.70
C PRO A 190 20.62 -10.81 -16.89
N VAL A 191 19.66 -11.53 -16.32
CA VAL A 191 18.24 -11.20 -16.42
C VAL A 191 17.92 -10.04 -15.46
N LYS A 192 17.41 -8.92 -15.99
CA LYS A 192 17.02 -7.74 -15.20
C LYS A 192 15.67 -7.90 -14.46
N ALA A 193 15.12 -9.11 -14.44
CA ALA A 193 13.76 -9.42 -14.03
C ALA A 193 13.72 -10.79 -13.33
N THR A 194 13.27 -10.83 -12.07
CA THR A 194 13.08 -12.09 -11.36
C THR A 194 11.70 -12.64 -11.67
N VAL A 195 11.63 -13.64 -12.55
CA VAL A 195 10.40 -14.40 -12.82
C VAL A 195 10.26 -15.49 -11.75
N PHE A 196 9.68 -15.13 -10.60
CA PHE A 196 9.35 -16.11 -9.56
C PHE A 196 8.42 -17.17 -10.15
N GLY A 197 8.73 -18.45 -9.98
CA GLY A 197 7.98 -19.53 -10.62
C GLY A 197 8.75 -20.31 -11.68
N ARG A 198 9.88 -19.79 -12.20
CA ARG A 198 10.65 -20.45 -13.27
C ARG A 198 11.68 -21.47 -12.78
N ASP A 199 11.99 -21.45 -11.49
CA ASP A 199 12.77 -22.49 -10.84
C ASP A 199 11.89 -23.71 -10.55
N GLU A 200 12.43 -24.91 -10.77
CA GLU A 200 11.73 -26.20 -10.65
C GLU A 200 10.95 -26.35 -9.32
N ARG A 201 11.44 -25.72 -8.23
CA ARG A 201 10.81 -25.77 -6.91
C ARG A 201 9.41 -25.13 -6.85
N SER A 202 9.17 -24.10 -7.65
CA SER A 202 7.87 -23.41 -7.66
C SER A 202 6.81 -24.22 -8.41
N PHE A 203 7.18 -24.85 -9.53
CA PHE A 203 6.31 -25.76 -10.25
C PHE A 203 6.07 -27.07 -9.49
N ALA A 204 7.08 -27.62 -8.81
CA ALA A 204 6.92 -28.82 -7.98
C ALA A 204 5.86 -28.62 -6.86
N ARG A 205 5.80 -27.43 -6.26
CA ARG A 205 4.75 -27.09 -5.28
C ARG A 205 3.37 -27.00 -5.92
N VAL A 206 3.27 -26.41 -7.12
CA VAL A 206 2.00 -26.29 -7.85
C VAL A 206 1.50 -27.66 -8.30
N GLU A 207 2.37 -28.51 -8.83
CA GLU A 207 2.03 -29.88 -9.23
C GLU A 207 1.63 -30.74 -8.03
N ARG A 208 2.31 -30.62 -6.89
CA ARG A 208 1.89 -31.27 -5.64
C ARG A 208 0.48 -30.85 -5.21
N LEU A 209 0.18 -29.55 -5.22
CA LEU A 209 -1.14 -29.02 -4.86
C LEU A 209 -2.24 -29.43 -5.86
N LYS A 210 -1.91 -29.59 -7.15
CA LYS A 210 -2.84 -30.12 -8.16
C LYS A 210 -3.12 -31.60 -7.95
N ALA A 211 -2.08 -32.39 -7.67
CA ALA A 211 -2.19 -33.83 -7.39
C ALA A 211 -2.98 -34.11 -6.10
N GLU A 212 -2.86 -33.24 -5.10
CA GLU A 212 -3.67 -33.31 -3.87
C GLU A 212 -5.16 -33.00 -4.15
N ARG A 213 -5.46 -32.11 -5.10
CA ARG A 213 -6.84 -31.73 -5.49
C ARG A 213 -7.55 -32.71 -6.42
N THR A 214 -6.83 -33.65 -7.02
CA THR A 214 -7.38 -34.68 -7.92
C THR A 214 -7.60 -36.02 -7.21
N LYS A 215 -7.38 -36.06 -5.89
CA LYS A 215 -7.58 -37.23 -5.02
C LYS A 215 -8.92 -37.25 -4.27
N ASP A 216 -9.77 -36.25 -4.49
CA ASP A 216 -11.19 -36.24 -4.11
C ASP A 216 -12.05 -36.48 -5.36
#